data_AF-A0A8D8YQN5-F1
#
_entry.id   AF-A0A8D8YQN5-F1
#
_cell.length_a   1.000
_cell.length_b   1.000
_cell.length_c   1.000
_cell.angle_alpha   90.00
_cell.angle_beta   90.00
_cell.angle_gamma   90.00
#
_symmetry.space_group_name_H-M   'P 1'
#
loop_
_entity.id
_entity.type
_entity.pdbx_description
1 polymer ?
#
loop_
_entity_poly.entity_id
_entity_poly.type
_entity_poly.pdbx_seq_one_letter_code
_entity_poly.pdbx_strand_id
1 'polypeptide(L)'
;RHRTIYCLHNLLLHYLFGYIFDTCAWISGNKFRLLPIYDKMGKVVSALEPFSTKEWIFDNHNVQHMWNQLSPFEQNQFPFNIESLNWDDYLDKYVQGLLVHHLNDKMDLETRKKAKKRYKRLTVAHQCVKSLLYVSVVLLIWSLLNYILWRFKDSYISYLNTRFPHLRSKVTPVE
;
A
#
# COMPACT_ATOMS: atom_id res chain seq x y z
N ARG A 1 15.57 0.91 -6.06
CA ARG A 1 14.49 0.51 -7.01
C ARG A 1 13.10 0.46 -6.36
N HIS A 2 12.94 -0.05 -5.14
CA HIS A 2 11.63 -0.11 -4.46
C HIS A 2 11.05 1.24 -4.01
N ARG A 3 11.90 2.25 -3.75
CA ARG A 3 11.48 3.56 -3.24
C ARG A 3 10.61 4.35 -4.22
N THR A 4 10.93 4.36 -5.51
CA THR A 4 10.15 5.12 -6.51
C THR A 4 8.75 4.52 -6.72
N ILE A 5 8.66 3.20 -6.82
CA ILE A 5 7.38 2.47 -6.91
C ILE A 5 6.54 2.74 -5.66
N TYR A 6 7.16 2.67 -4.47
CA TYR A 6 6.49 2.99 -3.21
C TYR A 6 5.97 4.44 -3.18
N CYS A 7 6.79 5.43 -3.58
CA CYS A 7 6.37 6.83 -3.63
C CYS A 7 5.21 7.05 -4.62
N LEU A 8 5.28 6.46 -5.81
CA LEU A 8 4.21 6.54 -6.81
C LEU A 8 2.91 5.90 -6.28
N HIS A 9 2.99 4.73 -5.68
CA HIS A 9 1.85 4.06 -5.06
C HIS A 9 1.24 4.89 -3.94
N ASN A 10 2.08 5.45 -3.06
CA ASN A 10 1.64 6.27 -1.94
C ASN A 10 0.99 7.58 -2.41
N LEU A 11 1.55 8.22 -3.43
CA LEU A 11 0.98 9.42 -4.03
C LEU A 11 -0.40 9.14 -4.65
N LEU A 12 -0.49 8.11 -5.50
CA LEU A 12 -1.70 7.82 -6.28
C LEU A 12 -2.81 7.17 -5.44
N LEU A 13 -2.48 6.26 -4.52
CA LEU A 13 -3.50 5.52 -3.76
C LEU A 13 -3.80 6.09 -2.38
N HIS A 14 -2.88 6.83 -1.77
CA HIS A 14 -3.09 7.38 -0.43
C HIS A 14 -3.32 8.88 -0.48
N TYR A 15 -2.35 9.67 -0.97
CA TYR A 15 -2.50 11.13 -0.94
C TYR A 15 -3.60 11.64 -1.86
N LEU A 16 -3.63 11.19 -3.13
CA LEU A 16 -4.66 11.63 -4.08
C LEU A 16 -6.08 11.35 -3.56
N PHE A 17 -6.33 10.13 -3.07
CA PHE A 17 -7.63 9.79 -2.47
C PHE A 17 -7.87 10.56 -1.17
N GLY A 18 -6.85 10.75 -0.33
CA GLY A 18 -6.92 11.56 0.88
C GLY A 18 -7.41 12.98 0.59
N TYR A 19 -6.80 13.65 -0.40
CA TYR A 19 -7.23 14.97 -0.85
C TYR A 19 -8.66 14.97 -1.38
N ILE A 20 -9.04 14.01 -2.22
CA ILE A 20 -10.39 13.92 -2.78
C ILE A 20 -11.43 13.75 -1.65
N PHE A 21 -11.24 12.75 -0.78
CA PHE A 21 -12.20 12.44 0.28
C PHE A 21 -12.27 13.51 1.36
N ASP A 22 -11.14 14.08 1.77
CA ASP A 22 -11.15 15.15 2.75
C ASP A 22 -11.76 16.45 2.17
N THR A 23 -11.55 16.74 0.88
CA THR A 23 -12.20 17.89 0.22
C THR A 23 -13.72 17.68 0.16
N CYS A 24 -14.18 16.48 -0.21
CA CYS A 24 -15.61 16.14 -0.18
C CYS A 24 -16.18 16.25 1.24
N ALA A 25 -15.45 15.77 2.25
CA ALA A 25 -15.83 15.87 3.65
C ALA A 25 -15.97 17.34 4.07
N TRP A 26 -15.01 18.18 3.71
CA TRP A 26 -15.01 19.61 4.00
C TRP A 26 -16.19 20.35 3.35
N ILE A 27 -16.46 20.08 2.07
CA ILE A 27 -17.64 20.61 1.38
C ILE A 27 -18.93 20.16 2.09
N SER A 28 -18.94 18.96 2.66
CA SER A 28 -20.06 18.40 3.42
C SER A 28 -20.11 18.88 4.89
N GLY A 29 -19.31 19.90 5.25
CA GLY A 29 -19.24 20.47 6.62
C GLY A 29 -18.44 19.63 7.63
N ASN A 30 -17.77 18.57 7.19
CA ASN A 30 -16.92 17.74 8.04
C ASN A 30 -15.46 18.23 8.04
N LYS A 31 -14.68 17.77 9.01
CA LYS A 31 -13.24 18.10 9.10
C LYS A 31 -12.40 17.19 8.20
N PHE A 32 -11.29 17.73 7.70
CA PHE A 32 -10.19 16.95 7.11
C PHE A 32 -9.66 15.92 8.14
N ARG A 33 -9.54 14.65 7.75
CA ARG A 33 -9.09 13.58 8.65
C ARG A 33 -8.03 12.68 8.02
N LEU A 34 -8.11 12.41 6.72
CA LEU A 34 -7.23 11.46 6.04
C LEU A 34 -5.81 12.00 5.88
N LEU A 35 -5.64 13.25 5.45
CA LEU A 35 -4.31 13.82 5.26
C LEU A 35 -3.49 13.89 6.57
N PRO A 36 -4.05 14.34 7.71
CA PRO A 36 -3.34 14.27 8.99
C PRO A 36 -2.96 12.85 9.42
N ILE A 37 -3.79 11.84 9.08
CA ILE A 37 -3.48 10.44 9.37
C ILE A 37 -2.29 9.98 8.51
N TYR A 38 -2.28 10.30 7.22
CA TYR A 38 -1.18 9.93 6.33
C TYR A 38 0.15 10.61 6.70
N ASP A 39 0.12 11.87 7.16
CA ASP A 39 1.33 12.54 7.68
C ASP A 39 1.88 11.83 8.93
N LYS A 40 1.01 11.47 9.88
CA LYS A 40 1.41 10.69 11.07
C LYS A 40 1.98 9.32 10.69
N MET A 41 1.33 8.61 9.76
CA MET A 41 1.82 7.33 9.26
C MET A 41 3.19 7.48 8.59
N GLY A 42 3.41 8.52 7.80
CA GLY A 42 4.71 8.82 7.19
C GLY A 42 5.82 8.95 8.23
N LYS A 43 5.57 9.69 9.32
CA LYS A 43 6.54 9.83 10.43
C LYS A 43 6.86 8.51 11.10
N VAL A 44 5.84 7.69 11.37
CA VAL A 44 6.02 6.34 11.96
C VAL A 44 6.84 5.45 11.04
N VAL A 45 6.50 5.42 9.74
CA VAL A 45 7.22 4.62 8.74
C VAL A 45 8.68 5.06 8.66
N SER A 46 8.96 6.36 8.60
CA SER A 46 10.32 6.88 8.58
C SER A 46 11.10 6.56 9.86
N ALA A 47 10.46 6.60 11.03
CA ALA A 47 11.09 6.22 12.29
C ALA A 47 11.42 4.72 12.35
N LEU A 48 10.58 3.87 11.75
CA LEU A 48 10.75 2.42 11.75
C LEU A 48 11.64 1.90 10.61
N GLU A 49 11.81 2.67 9.53
CA GLU A 49 12.58 2.26 8.35
C GLU A 49 13.95 1.66 8.70
N PRO A 50 14.81 2.29 9.53
CA PRO A 50 16.12 1.73 9.85
C PRO A 50 16.04 0.35 10.53
N PHE A 51 15.00 0.12 11.34
CA PHE A 51 14.83 -1.11 12.10
C PHE A 51 14.18 -2.22 11.28
N SER A 52 13.26 -1.88 10.38
CA SER A 52 12.47 -2.87 9.63
C SER A 52 13.08 -3.26 8.27
N THR A 53 13.97 -2.44 7.69
CA THR A 53 14.51 -2.70 6.34
C THR A 53 15.97 -3.10 6.31
N LYS A 54 16.65 -3.09 7.47
CA LYS A 54 18.06 -3.48 7.58
C LYS A 54 18.15 -4.77 8.37
N GLU A 55 19.11 -5.60 7.99
CA GLU A 55 19.50 -6.74 8.79
C GLU A 55 20.38 -6.26 9.95
N TRP A 56 20.10 -6.78 11.12
CA TRP A 56 20.84 -6.49 12.32
C TRP A 56 21.46 -7.79 12.82
N ILE A 57 22.79 -7.82 12.85
CA ILE A 57 23.54 -8.93 13.43
C ILE A 57 23.88 -8.51 14.86
N PHE A 58 23.23 -9.16 15.82
CA PHE A 58 23.51 -8.96 17.23
C PHE A 58 24.36 -10.12 17.72
N ASP A 59 25.47 -9.77 18.37
CA ASP A 59 26.26 -10.74 19.08
C ASP A 59 25.66 -11.01 20.48
N ASN A 60 25.56 -12.28 20.85
CA ASN A 60 25.05 -12.72 22.15
C ASN A 60 25.95 -13.75 22.85
N HIS A 61 27.27 -13.80 22.55
CA HIS A 61 28.22 -14.74 23.18
C HIS A 61 28.09 -14.83 24.71
N ASN A 62 27.98 -13.70 25.41
CA ASN A 62 27.87 -13.68 26.88
C ASN A 62 26.60 -14.38 27.38
N VAL A 63 25.47 -14.23 26.66
CA VAL A 63 24.20 -14.88 27.02
C VAL A 63 24.29 -16.39 26.80
N GLN A 64 24.92 -16.80 25.69
CA GLN A 64 25.15 -18.22 25.41
C GLN A 64 26.10 -18.85 26.43
N HIS A 65 27.20 -18.17 26.77
CA HIS A 65 28.14 -18.64 27.77
C HIS A 65 27.47 -18.81 29.13
N MET A 66 26.70 -17.80 29.56
CA MET A 66 25.93 -17.88 30.80
C MET A 66 24.93 -19.05 30.77
N TRP A 67 24.19 -19.24 29.68
CA TRP A 67 23.25 -20.36 29.54
C TRP A 67 23.93 -21.72 29.71
N ASN A 68 25.11 -21.90 29.10
CA ASN A 68 25.89 -23.15 29.16
C ASN A 68 26.51 -23.42 30.54
N GLN A 69 26.63 -22.40 31.39
CA GLN A 69 27.11 -22.55 32.76
C GLN A 69 26.00 -22.93 33.76
N LEU A 70 24.73 -22.72 33.40
CA LEU A 70 23.60 -23.07 34.25
C LEU A 70 23.44 -24.59 34.35
N SER A 71 23.07 -25.06 35.55
CA SER A 71 22.68 -26.45 35.73
C SER A 71 21.35 -26.74 35.00
N PRO A 72 21.06 -28.02 34.66
CA PRO A 72 19.77 -28.39 34.04
C PRO A 72 18.54 -27.95 34.87
N PHE A 73 18.69 -27.89 36.19
CA PHE A 73 17.64 -27.41 37.09
C PHE A 73 17.37 -25.91 36.91
N GLU A 74 18.43 -25.10 36.86
CA GLU A 74 18.31 -23.64 36.68
C GLU A 74 17.80 -23.27 35.29
N GLN A 75 18.25 -23.98 34.25
CA GLN A 75 17.74 -23.82 32.89
C GLN A 75 16.24 -24.10 32.79
N ASN A 76 15.74 -25.10 33.54
CA ASN A 76 14.31 -25.41 33.59
C ASN A 76 13.53 -24.33 34.35
N GLN A 77 14.09 -23.82 35.45
CA GLN A 77 13.45 -22.78 36.25
C GLN A 77 13.35 -21.43 35.51
N PHE A 78 14.32 -21.12 34.65
CA PHE A 78 14.37 -19.86 33.88
C PHE A 78 14.73 -20.11 32.41
N PRO A 79 13.79 -20.58 31.58
CA PRO A 79 14.06 -20.86 30.18
C PRO A 79 14.11 -19.56 29.37
N PHE A 80 15.31 -19.03 29.13
CA PHE A 80 15.54 -17.84 28.29
C PHE A 80 16.36 -18.13 27.03
N ASN A 81 16.61 -19.41 26.72
CA ASN A 81 17.24 -19.77 25.45
C ASN A 81 16.27 -19.56 24.28
N ILE A 82 16.54 -18.53 23.48
CA ILE A 82 15.75 -18.14 22.30
C ILE A 82 15.75 -19.25 21.23
N GLU A 83 16.81 -20.06 21.13
CA GLU A 83 16.87 -21.15 20.15
C GLU A 83 15.80 -22.22 20.40
N SER A 84 15.46 -22.46 21.67
CA SER A 84 14.42 -23.41 22.06
C SER A 84 12.99 -22.85 21.98
N LEU A 85 12.84 -21.55 21.68
CA LEU A 85 11.54 -20.90 21.67
C LEU A 85 10.75 -21.29 20.42
N ASN A 86 9.53 -21.80 20.62
CA ASN A 86 8.57 -21.93 19.55
C ASN A 86 7.98 -20.55 19.20
N TRP A 87 8.49 -19.96 18.12
CA TRP A 87 8.09 -18.62 17.68
C TRP A 87 6.61 -18.51 17.30
N ASP A 88 6.01 -19.55 16.73
CA ASP A 88 4.60 -19.52 16.33
C ASP A 88 3.68 -19.47 17.55
N ASP A 89 3.93 -20.31 18.54
CA ASP A 89 3.18 -20.32 19.80
C ASP A 89 3.39 -19.03 20.61
N TYR A 90 4.64 -18.54 20.67
CA TYR A 90 4.96 -17.29 21.33
C TYR A 90 4.21 -16.11 20.71
N LEU A 91 4.26 -15.97 19.38
CA LEU A 91 3.61 -14.87 18.67
C LEU A 91 2.09 -14.96 18.78
N ASP A 92 1.50 -16.15 18.72
CA ASP A 92 0.06 -16.33 18.90
C ASP A 92 -0.39 -15.88 20.30
N LYS A 93 0.28 -16.34 21.35
CA LYS A 93 0.00 -15.93 22.74
C LYS A 93 0.24 -14.44 22.96
N TYR A 94 1.32 -13.90 22.42
CA TYR A 94 1.65 -12.47 22.49
C TYR A 94 0.54 -11.61 21.86
N VAL A 95 0.11 -11.95 20.64
CA VAL A 95 -0.95 -11.22 19.94
C VAL A 95 -2.28 -11.34 20.69
N GLN A 96 -2.63 -12.51 21.21
CA GLN A 96 -3.83 -12.69 22.01
C GLN A 96 -3.79 -11.85 23.30
N GLY A 97 -2.66 -11.85 24.01
CA GLY A 97 -2.47 -11.01 25.20
C GLY A 97 -2.63 -9.53 24.90
N LEU A 98 -2.06 -9.05 23.78
CA LEU A 98 -2.21 -7.67 23.33
C LEU A 98 -3.67 -7.33 23.01
N LEU A 99 -4.38 -8.22 22.30
CA LEU A 99 -5.80 -8.04 21.99
C LEU A 99 -6.64 -7.94 23.26
N VAL A 100 -6.47 -8.86 24.20
CA VAL A 100 -7.28 -8.91 25.43
C VAL A 100 -6.95 -7.76 26.37
N HIS A 101 -5.67 -7.51 26.67
CA HIS A 101 -5.28 -6.61 27.74
C HIS A 101 -5.03 -5.17 27.28
N HIS A 102 -4.52 -4.97 26.07
CA HIS A 102 -4.25 -3.63 25.57
C HIS A 102 -5.45 -3.06 24.78
N LEU A 103 -6.11 -3.92 24.00
CA LEU A 103 -7.21 -3.51 23.13
C LEU A 103 -8.60 -3.84 23.72
N ASN A 104 -8.66 -4.46 24.90
CA ASN A 104 -9.90 -4.86 25.56
C ASN A 104 -10.81 -5.72 24.65
N ASP A 105 -10.21 -6.54 23.78
CA ASP A 105 -10.94 -7.47 22.91
C ASP A 105 -11.42 -8.68 23.71
N LYS A 106 -12.72 -8.98 23.61
CA LYS A 106 -13.34 -10.12 24.32
C LYS A 106 -13.04 -11.47 23.66
N MET A 107 -12.43 -11.47 22.47
CA MET A 107 -12.03 -12.67 21.73
C MET A 107 -13.19 -13.65 21.45
N ASP A 108 -14.43 -13.17 21.46
CA ASP A 108 -15.60 -14.00 21.25
C ASP A 108 -15.77 -14.39 19.77
N LEU A 109 -16.31 -15.60 19.55
CA LEU A 109 -16.43 -16.18 18.21
C LEU A 109 -17.24 -15.29 17.26
N GLU A 110 -18.28 -14.61 17.77
CA GLU A 110 -19.16 -13.76 16.97
C GLU A 110 -18.48 -12.45 16.54
N THR A 111 -17.75 -11.78 17.43
CA THR A 111 -16.91 -10.62 17.11
C THR A 111 -15.87 -10.99 16.06
N ARG A 112 -15.22 -12.16 16.17
CA ARG A 112 -14.24 -12.62 15.18
C ARG A 112 -14.88 -12.92 13.82
N LYS A 113 -16.06 -13.56 13.78
CA LYS A 113 -16.83 -13.76 12.53
C LYS A 113 -17.21 -12.42 11.90
N LYS A 114 -17.68 -11.45 12.70
CA LYS A 114 -18.03 -10.11 12.23
C LYS A 114 -16.81 -9.37 11.68
N ALA A 115 -15.67 -9.45 12.37
CA ALA A 115 -14.40 -8.89 11.91
C ALA A 115 -13.95 -9.50 10.57
N LYS A 116 -13.98 -10.83 10.43
CA LYS A 116 -13.68 -11.53 9.17
C LYS A 116 -14.61 -11.10 8.03
N LYS A 117 -15.91 -10.99 8.30
CA LYS A 117 -16.90 -10.53 7.30
C LYS A 117 -16.66 -9.08 6.89
N ARG A 118 -16.38 -8.20 7.85
CA ARG A 118 -16.03 -6.80 7.59
C ARG A 118 -14.73 -6.70 6.79
N TYR A 119 -13.70 -7.43 7.17
CA TYR A 119 -12.43 -7.49 6.44
C TYR A 119 -12.66 -7.92 5.00
N LYS A 120 -13.38 -9.03 4.76
CA LYS A 120 -13.70 -9.49 3.40
C LYS A 120 -14.41 -8.42 2.57
N ARG A 121 -15.40 -7.73 3.15
CA ARG A 121 -16.11 -6.63 2.47
C ARG A 121 -15.18 -5.46 2.12
N LEU A 122 -14.34 -5.04 3.07
CA LEU A 122 -13.36 -3.97 2.86
C LEU A 122 -12.32 -4.36 1.81
N THR A 123 -11.86 -5.61 1.81
CA THR A 123 -10.93 -6.13 0.81
C THR A 123 -11.56 -6.09 -0.58
N VAL A 124 -12.80 -6.56 -0.73
CA VAL A 124 -13.52 -6.48 -2.02
C VAL A 124 -13.66 -5.03 -2.47
N ALA A 125 -14.12 -4.14 -1.59
CA ALA A 125 -14.26 -2.72 -1.92
C ALA A 125 -12.91 -2.09 -2.34
N HIS A 126 -11.83 -2.39 -1.62
CA HIS A 126 -10.50 -1.92 -1.95
C HIS A 126 -10.02 -2.42 -3.32
N GLN A 127 -10.25 -3.70 -3.64
CA GLN A 127 -9.91 -4.24 -4.95
C GLN A 127 -10.75 -3.60 -6.07
N CYS A 128 -12.05 -3.37 -5.86
CA CYS A 128 -12.90 -2.66 -6.82
C CYS A 128 -12.39 -1.24 -7.09
N VAL A 129 -12.03 -0.47 -6.06
CA VAL A 129 -11.49 0.89 -6.20
C VAL A 129 -10.17 0.87 -6.96
N LYS A 130 -9.26 -0.06 -6.64
CA LYS A 130 -7.98 -0.20 -7.36
C LYS A 130 -8.20 -0.56 -8.84
N SER A 131 -9.08 -1.51 -9.12
CA SER A 131 -9.40 -1.90 -10.49
C SER A 131 -9.99 -0.74 -11.28
N LEU A 132 -10.93 0.01 -10.69
CA LEU A 132 -11.51 1.20 -11.32
C LEU A 132 -10.45 2.25 -11.62
N LEU A 133 -9.53 2.51 -10.68
CA LEU A 133 -8.43 3.43 -10.90
C LEU A 133 -7.53 2.98 -12.06
N TYR A 134 -7.10 1.72 -12.08
CA TYR A 134 -6.25 1.21 -13.16
C TYR A 134 -6.94 1.31 -14.53
N VAL A 135 -8.22 0.95 -14.61
CA VAL A 135 -9.00 1.11 -15.84
C VAL A 135 -9.08 2.58 -16.26
N SER A 136 -9.34 3.49 -15.32
CA SER A 136 -9.39 4.94 -15.63
C SER A 136 -8.07 5.46 -16.19
N VAL A 137 -6.92 5.04 -15.63
CA VAL A 137 -5.60 5.43 -16.10
C VAL A 137 -5.33 4.88 -17.51
N VAL A 138 -5.69 3.62 -17.77
CA VAL A 138 -5.54 3.01 -19.11
C VAL A 138 -6.38 3.74 -20.14
N LEU A 139 -7.64 4.06 -19.82
CA LEU A 139 -8.53 4.80 -20.72
C LEU A 139 -8.03 6.23 -20.99
N LEU A 140 -7.48 6.91 -19.98
CA LEU A 140 -6.87 8.23 -20.15
C LEU A 140 -5.66 8.18 -21.08
N ILE A 141 -4.76 7.19 -20.90
CA ILE A 141 -3.61 7.00 -21.78
C ILE A 141 -4.07 6.72 -23.21
N TRP A 142 -5.05 5.82 -23.39
CA TRP A 142 -5.62 5.51 -24.70
C TRP A 142 -6.22 6.73 -25.39
N SER A 143 -6.99 7.54 -24.65
CA SER A 143 -7.57 8.80 -25.14
C SER A 143 -6.48 9.78 -25.59
N LEU A 144 -5.44 9.98 -24.77
CA LEU A 144 -4.33 10.87 -25.10
C LEU A 144 -3.56 10.40 -26.34
N LEU A 145 -3.32 9.10 -26.48
CA LEU A 145 -2.67 8.54 -27.66
C LEU A 145 -3.51 8.77 -28.92
N ASN A 146 -4.82 8.51 -28.87
CA ASN A 146 -5.71 8.78 -29.99
C ASN A 146 -5.76 10.26 -30.35
N TYR A 147 -5.79 11.15 -29.35
CA TYR A 147 -5.74 12.59 -29.57
C TYR A 147 -4.44 13.03 -30.25
N ILE A 148 -3.29 12.51 -29.79
CA ILE A 148 -1.99 12.80 -30.38
C ILE A 148 -1.92 12.28 -31.82
N LEU A 149 -2.34 11.03 -32.07
CA LEU A 149 -2.38 10.45 -33.41
C LEU A 149 -3.31 11.21 -34.35
N TRP A 150 -4.49 11.61 -33.87
CA TRP A 150 -5.42 12.46 -34.62
C TRP A 150 -4.77 13.79 -34.98
N ARG A 151 -4.11 14.46 -34.02
CA ARG A 151 -3.44 15.75 -34.24
C ARG A 151 -2.27 15.64 -35.22
N PHE A 152 -1.50 14.54 -35.17
CA PHE A 152 -0.45 14.25 -36.15
C PHE A 152 -1.01 13.99 -37.54
N LYS A 153 -2.07 13.16 -37.65
CA LYS A 153 -2.74 12.88 -38.92
C LYS A 153 -3.28 14.16 -39.56
N ASP A 154 -3.92 15.01 -38.77
CA ASP A 154 -4.44 16.30 -39.24
C ASP A 154 -3.31 17.23 -39.73
N SER A 155 -2.23 17.36 -38.95
CA SER A 155 -1.05 18.10 -39.36
C SER A 155 -0.41 17.55 -40.65
N TYR A 156 -0.32 16.23 -40.78
CA TYR A 156 0.25 15.56 -41.94
C TYR A 156 -0.62 15.79 -43.18
N ILE A 157 -1.95 15.65 -43.07
CA ILE A 157 -2.88 15.94 -44.17
C ILE A 157 -2.81 17.41 -44.57
N SER A 158 -2.75 18.34 -43.62
CA SER A 158 -2.60 19.78 -43.90
C SER A 158 -1.29 20.10 -44.63
N TYR A 159 -0.18 19.49 -44.19
CA TYR A 159 1.12 19.59 -44.87
C TYR A 159 1.06 19.07 -46.32
N LEU A 160 0.50 17.87 -46.52
CA LEU A 160 0.35 17.28 -47.85
C LEU A 160 -0.53 18.16 -48.75
N ASN A 161 -1.65 18.67 -48.24
CA ASN A 161 -2.57 19.53 -48.99
C ASN A 161 -1.96 20.88 -49.38
N THR A 162 -1.00 21.39 -48.59
CA THR A 162 -0.26 22.63 -48.88
C THR A 162 0.88 22.39 -49.87
N ARG A 163 1.62 21.28 -49.71
CA ARG A 163 2.80 20.97 -50.53
C ARG A 163 2.45 20.34 -51.89
N PHE A 164 1.39 19.54 -51.94
CA PHE A 164 0.96 18.78 -53.13
C PHE A 164 -0.54 18.96 -53.40
N PRO A 165 -0.98 20.15 -53.82
CA PRO A 165 -2.40 20.47 -53.98
C PRO A 165 -3.13 19.61 -55.03
N HIS A 166 -2.40 19.07 -56.02
CA HIS A 166 -2.96 18.20 -57.06
C HIS A 166 -3.37 16.80 -56.55
N LEU A 167 -2.93 16.38 -55.36
CA LEU A 167 -3.31 15.11 -54.73
C LEU A 167 -4.53 15.23 -53.81
N ARG A 168 -5.09 16.45 -53.65
CA ARG A 168 -6.20 16.74 -52.72
C ARG A 168 -7.43 15.86 -52.97
N SER A 169 -7.79 15.64 -54.23
CA SER A 169 -8.96 14.83 -54.63
C SER A 169 -8.85 13.34 -54.30
N LYS A 170 -7.65 12.83 -53.97
CA LYS A 170 -7.41 11.42 -53.62
C LYS A 170 -7.32 11.17 -52.11
N VAL A 171 -7.16 12.21 -51.29
CA VAL A 171 -6.87 12.09 -49.85
C VAL A 171 -8.10 12.38 -48.98
N THR A 172 -9.00 13.26 -49.42
CA THR A 172 -10.28 13.50 -48.73
C THR A 172 -11.27 12.40 -49.12
N PRO A 173 -11.86 11.66 -48.17
CA PRO A 173 -12.95 10.74 -48.48
C PRO A 173 -14.09 11.54 -49.10
N VAL A 174 -14.63 11.08 -50.23
CA VAL A 174 -15.89 11.60 -50.78
C VAL A 174 -16.98 11.24 -49.77
N GLU A 175 -17.70 12.24 -49.26
CA GLU A 175 -18.85 12.08 -48.37
C GLU A 175 -19.94 11.18 -48.98
#